data_AF-A0A7C5KQ17-F1
#
_entry.id   AF-A0A7C5KQ17-F1
#
_cell.length_a   1.000
_cell.length_b   1.000
_cell.length_c   1.000
_cell.angle_alpha   90.00
_cell.angle_beta   90.00
_cell.angle_gamma   90.00
#
_symmetry.space_group_name_H-M   'P 1'
#
loop_
_entity.id
_entity.type
_entity.pdbx_description
1 polymer ?
#
loop_
_entity_poly.entity_id
_entity_poly.type
_entity_poly.pdbx_seq_one_letter_code
_entity_poly.pdbx_strand_id
1 'polypeptide(L)'
;MAATALPLAGLMLTGGPVHAAVNVGVTAAVNPSALGTLPSGSVRTMVLGSKVVFKQRIDTSSGGLVQVLFTDGSTITVGPSASLVIDEYIYNPNKGTG
;
A
#
# COMPACT_ATOMS: atom_id res chain seq x y z
N MET A 1 -47.71 3.43 40.34
CA MET A 1 -46.27 3.78 40.28
C MET A 1 -45.58 2.70 39.47
N ALA A 2 -45.34 2.95 38.18
CA ALA A 2 -44.80 1.96 37.24
C ALA A 2 -43.27 2.14 37.16
N ALA A 3 -42.53 1.14 37.63
CA ALA A 3 -41.07 1.09 37.50
C ALA A 3 -40.73 0.46 36.14
N THR A 4 -40.31 1.30 35.19
CA THR A 4 -39.87 0.90 33.85
C THR A 4 -38.45 0.36 33.91
N ALA A 5 -38.27 -0.93 33.59
CA ALA A 5 -36.98 -1.59 33.48
C ALA A 5 -36.33 -1.26 32.12
N LEU A 6 -35.12 -0.69 32.14
CA LEU A 6 -34.28 -0.50 30.95
C LEU A 6 -33.50 -1.79 30.65
N PRO A 7 -33.54 -2.33 29.42
CA PRO A 7 -32.63 -3.39 29.02
C PRO A 7 -31.26 -2.79 28.65
N LEU A 8 -30.19 -3.28 29.29
CA LEU A 8 -28.81 -3.04 28.88
C LEU A 8 -28.57 -3.76 27.54
N ALA A 9 -28.63 -3.03 26.43
CA ALA A 9 -28.25 -3.54 25.12
C ALA A 9 -26.72 -3.72 25.04
N GLY A 10 -26.27 -4.97 24.97
CA GLY A 10 -24.86 -5.34 24.84
C GLY A 10 -24.27 -4.89 23.51
N LEU A 11 -23.29 -3.98 23.58
CA LEU A 11 -22.51 -3.52 22.43
C LEU A 11 -21.51 -4.61 22.03
N MET A 12 -21.82 -5.38 21.01
CA MET A 12 -20.87 -6.30 20.38
C MET A 12 -19.91 -5.51 19.47
N LEU A 13 -18.67 -5.33 19.93
CA LEU A 13 -17.57 -4.85 19.09
C LEU A 13 -17.10 -5.98 18.17
N THR A 14 -17.60 -6.02 16.94
CA THR A 14 -17.04 -6.86 15.88
C THR A 14 -15.76 -6.20 15.34
N GLY A 15 -14.61 -6.60 15.90
CA GLY A 15 -13.30 -6.22 15.37
C GLY A 15 -13.09 -6.80 13.97
N GLY A 16 -13.26 -5.98 12.94
CA GLY A 16 -12.94 -6.34 11.56
C GLY A 16 -11.43 -6.57 11.37
N PRO A 17 -11.03 -7.37 10.36
CA PRO A 17 -9.62 -7.68 10.13
C PRO A 17 -8.86 -6.40 9.78
N VAL A 18 -7.90 -6.04 10.64
CA VAL A 18 -6.92 -5.00 10.36
C VAL A 18 -5.90 -5.61 9.38
N HIS A 19 -6.10 -5.41 8.08
CA HIS A 19 -5.09 -5.75 7.08
C HIS A 19 -3.89 -4.81 7.26
N ALA A 20 -2.86 -5.30 7.97
CA ALA A 20 -1.60 -4.58 8.11
C ALA A 20 -0.98 -4.38 6.71
N ALA A 21 -0.61 -3.14 6.38
CA ALA A 21 0.06 -2.83 5.13
C ALA A 21 1.42 -3.54 5.10
N VAL A 22 1.56 -4.54 4.23
CA VAL A 22 2.80 -5.29 4.06
C VAL A 22 3.80 -4.41 3.32
N ASN A 23 4.96 -4.16 3.93
CA ASN A 23 6.03 -3.40 3.29
C ASN A 23 6.70 -4.31 2.26
N VAL A 24 6.80 -3.84 1.02
CA VAL A 24 7.34 -4.60 -0.12
C VAL A 24 8.64 -4.01 -0.65
N GLY A 25 8.97 -2.77 -0.29
CA GLY A 25 10.21 -2.13 -0.71
C GLY A 25 10.38 -0.72 -0.18
N VAL A 26 11.40 -0.05 -0.69
CA VAL A 26 11.70 1.36 -0.43
C VAL A 26 11.98 2.09 -1.75
N THR A 27 11.66 3.37 -1.82
CA THR A 27 12.06 4.19 -2.96
C THR A 27 13.56 4.49 -2.90
N ALA A 28 14.31 4.09 -3.93
CA ALA A 28 15.76 4.26 -4.02
C ALA A 28 16.17 5.54 -4.76
N ALA A 29 15.26 6.09 -5.57
CA ALA A 29 15.41 7.41 -6.20
C ALA A 29 14.02 7.99 -6.45
N VAL A 30 13.85 9.29 -6.25
CA VAL A 30 12.61 9.99 -6.60
C VAL A 30 12.93 11.34 -7.21
N ASN A 31 12.21 11.68 -8.27
CA ASN A 31 12.02 13.05 -8.70
C ASN A 31 10.71 13.52 -8.06
N PRO A 32 10.69 14.61 -7.26
CA PRO A 32 9.60 15.01 -6.35
C PRO A 32 8.20 15.21 -6.96
N SER A 33 8.02 14.98 -8.26
CA SER A 33 6.72 14.96 -8.92
C SER A 33 6.10 13.56 -8.96
N ALA A 34 6.08 12.86 -7.82
CA ALA A 34 5.49 11.53 -7.69
C ALA A 34 4.62 11.40 -6.43
N LEU A 35 3.46 10.78 -6.60
CA LEU A 35 2.46 10.53 -5.57
C LEU A 35 2.27 9.04 -5.38
N GLY A 36 2.06 8.62 -4.14
CA GLY A 36 1.78 7.25 -3.74
C GLY A 36 0.44 7.17 -3.01
N THR A 37 -0.51 6.40 -3.53
CA THR A 37 -1.79 6.13 -2.89
C THR A 37 -1.74 4.78 -2.20
N LEU A 38 -1.80 4.76 -0.86
CA LEU A 38 -1.80 3.54 -0.07
C LEU A 38 -3.13 2.77 -0.23
N PRO A 39 -3.15 1.46 0.11
CA PRO A 39 -4.38 0.66 0.10
C PRO A 39 -5.49 1.21 1.01
N SER A 40 -5.15 1.98 2.05
CA SER A 40 -6.14 2.65 2.91
C SER A 40 -6.74 3.91 2.27
N GLY A 41 -6.36 4.24 1.04
CA GLY A 41 -6.78 5.46 0.32
C GLY A 41 -5.94 6.70 0.65
N SER A 42 -4.97 6.61 1.55
CA SER A 42 -4.12 7.76 1.90
C SER A 42 -3.12 8.08 0.78
N VAL A 43 -3.19 9.29 0.24
CA VAL A 43 -2.24 9.81 -0.74
C VAL A 43 -1.07 10.48 -0.02
N ARG A 44 0.16 10.16 -0.42
CA ARG A 44 1.37 10.82 0.07
C ARG A 44 2.34 11.11 -1.07
N THR A 45 3.14 12.16 -0.93
CA THR A 45 4.27 12.40 -1.83
C THR A 45 5.32 11.32 -1.63
N MET A 46 5.82 10.75 -2.73
CA MET A 46 6.92 9.80 -2.70
C MET A 46 8.23 10.56 -2.56
N VAL A 47 8.87 10.44 -1.39
CA VAL A 47 10.22 10.93 -1.13
C VAL A 47 11.24 9.79 -1.16
N LEU A 48 12.53 10.09 -1.24
CA LEU A 48 13.59 9.07 -1.17
C LEU A 48 13.48 8.30 0.15
N GLY A 49 13.60 6.97 0.10
CA GLY A 49 13.46 6.10 1.27
C GLY A 49 12.02 5.90 1.75
N SER A 50 11.02 6.39 1.02
CA SER A 50 9.61 6.10 1.32
C SER A 50 9.37 4.60 1.22
N LYS A 51 8.74 4.05 2.26
CA LYS A 51 8.29 2.66 2.24
C LYS A 51 7.20 2.50 1.17
N VAL A 52 7.39 1.51 0.33
CA VAL A 52 6.41 1.06 -0.65
C VAL A 52 5.66 -0.12 -0.03
N VAL A 53 4.34 -0.04 -0.02
CA VAL A 53 3.47 -1.08 0.55
C VAL A 53 2.75 -1.85 -0.55
N PHE A 54 2.36 -3.08 -0.23
CA PHE A 54 1.56 -3.93 -1.10
C PHE A 54 0.25 -3.23 -1.49
N LYS A 55 -0.19 -3.35 -2.74
CA LYS A 55 -1.36 -2.66 -3.34
C LYS A 55 -1.28 -1.14 -3.37
N GLN A 56 -0.09 -0.56 -3.21
CA GLN A 56 0.10 0.88 -3.36
C GLN A 56 0.08 1.29 -4.83
N ARG A 57 -0.68 2.32 -5.19
CA ARG A 57 -0.58 2.97 -6.50
C ARG A 57 0.49 4.05 -6.46
N ILE A 58 1.32 4.10 -7.48
CA ILE A 58 2.34 5.13 -7.73
C ILE A 58 1.94 5.86 -8.99
N ASP A 59 1.76 7.18 -8.87
CA ASP A 59 1.44 8.08 -9.97
C ASP A 59 2.57 9.10 -10.12
N THR A 60 3.05 9.28 -11.34
CA THR A 60 4.14 10.21 -11.67
C THR A 60 3.65 11.27 -12.64
N SER A 61 4.14 12.51 -12.51
CA SER A 61 3.84 13.58 -13.46
C SER A 61 4.74 13.52 -14.70
N SER A 62 4.57 14.46 -15.64
CA SER A 62 5.39 14.57 -16.86
C SER A 62 6.90 14.74 -16.63
N GLY A 63 7.33 15.14 -15.43
CA GLY A 63 8.73 15.16 -15.01
C GLY A 63 9.06 14.18 -13.87
N GLY A 64 8.08 13.38 -13.44
CA GLY A 64 8.22 12.44 -12.33
C GLY A 64 9.02 11.20 -12.73
N LEU A 65 9.85 10.72 -11.81
CA LEU A 65 10.60 9.49 -11.98
C LEU A 65 10.76 8.87 -10.59
N VAL A 66 10.40 7.60 -10.45
CA VAL A 66 10.54 6.88 -9.18
C VAL A 66 11.26 5.58 -9.43
N GLN A 67 12.31 5.32 -8.67
CA GLN A 67 12.91 4.01 -8.59
C GLN A 67 12.53 3.35 -7.28
N VAL A 68 12.02 2.13 -7.37
CA VAL A 68 11.67 1.32 -6.21
C VAL A 68 12.66 0.17 -6.12
N LEU A 69 13.28 0.00 -4.95
CA LEU A 69 14.05 -1.18 -4.57
C LEU A 69 13.14 -2.07 -3.73
N PHE A 70 12.87 -3.25 -4.24
CA PHE A 70 12.12 -4.27 -3.53
C PHE A 70 13.01 -5.01 -2.52
N THR A 71 12.38 -5.67 -1.55
CA THR A 71 13.09 -6.43 -0.53
C THR A 71 13.81 -7.67 -1.08
N ASP A 72 13.47 -8.14 -2.29
CA ASP A 72 14.18 -9.23 -2.96
C ASP A 72 15.47 -8.78 -3.68
N GLY A 73 15.72 -7.47 -3.72
CA GLY A 73 16.87 -6.88 -4.42
C GLY A 73 16.59 -6.44 -5.85
N SER A 74 15.43 -6.77 -6.42
CA SER A 74 14.98 -6.24 -7.71
C SER A 74 14.69 -4.74 -7.62
N THR A 75 14.98 -4.02 -8.71
CA THR A 75 14.64 -2.60 -8.85
C THR A 75 13.74 -2.37 -10.05
N ILE A 76 12.71 -1.55 -9.87
CA ILE A 76 11.90 -1.04 -10.99
C ILE A 76 12.03 0.47 -11.08
N THR A 77 11.91 0.97 -12.31
CA THR A 77 11.91 2.40 -12.59
C THR A 77 10.59 2.78 -13.25
N VAL A 78 9.87 3.69 -12.61
CA VAL A 78 8.63 4.31 -13.10
C VAL A 78 9.01 5.63 -13.75
N GLY A 79 8.79 5.72 -15.07
CA GLY A 79 9.05 6.91 -15.86
C GLY A 79 7.97 7.99 -15.73
N PRO A 80 8.10 9.10 -16.46
CA PRO A 80 7.15 10.21 -16.40
C PRO A 80 5.76 9.87 -16.95
N SER A 81 4.74 10.53 -16.41
CA SER A 81 3.33 10.36 -16.77
C SER A 81 2.85 8.91 -16.67
N ALA A 82 3.38 8.15 -15.72
CA ALA A 82 3.04 6.74 -15.50
C ALA A 82 2.24 6.54 -14.22
N SER A 83 1.30 5.59 -14.29
CA SER A 83 0.52 5.08 -13.16
C SER A 83 0.78 3.59 -13.04
N LEU A 84 1.34 3.17 -11.91
CA LEU A 84 1.67 1.78 -11.62
C LEU A 84 1.03 1.37 -10.29
N VAL A 85 0.42 0.20 -10.22
CA VAL A 85 0.02 -0.40 -8.95
C VAL A 85 1.04 -1.45 -8.57
N ILE A 86 1.58 -1.33 -7.35
CA ILE A 86 2.48 -2.29 -6.75
C ILE A 86 1.62 -3.48 -6.30
N ASP A 87 1.46 -4.43 -7.20
CA ASP A 87 0.80 -5.71 -6.94
C ASP A 87 1.84 -6.83 -6.85
N GLU A 88 1.41 -8.05 -6.55
CA GLU A 88 2.31 -9.18 -6.33
C GLU A 88 2.72 -9.73 -7.70
N TYR A 89 3.98 -9.55 -8.12
CA TYR A 89 4.54 -10.44 -9.13
C TYR A 89 4.94 -11.73 -8.42
N ILE A 90 3.99 -12.66 -8.29
CA ILE A 90 4.24 -13.99 -7.73
C ILE A 90 5.23 -14.71 -8.66
N TYR A 91 6.52 -14.73 -8.33
CA TYR A 91 7.33 -15.92 -8.56
C TYR A 91 7.22 -16.80 -7.32
N ASN A 92 6.50 -17.90 -7.44
CA ASN A 92 6.34 -18.88 -6.38
C ASN A 92 7.24 -20.10 -6.69
N PRO A 93 8.43 -20.22 -6.09
CA PRO A 93 9.31 -21.38 -6.31
C PRO A 93 8.73 -22.69 -5.75
N ASN A 94 7.62 -22.65 -5.00
CA ASN A 94 6.89 -23.82 -4.49
C ASN A 94 5.64 -24.16 -5.32
N LYS A 95 5.30 -23.38 -6.35
CA LYS A 95 4.39 -23.84 -7.41
C LYS A 95 5.21 -24.74 -8.32
N GLY A 96 5.33 -25.99 -7.90
CA GLY A 96 5.98 -27.02 -8.69
C GLY A 96 5.42 -27.06 -10.12
N THR A 97 6.34 -27.22 -11.07
CA THR A 97 6.12 -27.66 -12.46
C THR A 97 5.20 -26.78 -13.31
N GLY A 98 5.82 -25.93 -14.13
CA GLY A 98 5.44 -25.91 -15.54
C GLY A 98 5.95 -27.15 -16.27
#